data_AF-A0AAF0ISV8-F1
#
_entry.id   AF-A0AAF0ISV8-F1
#
_cell.length_a   1.000
_cell.length_b   1.000
_cell.length_c   1.000
_cell.angle_alpha   90.00
_cell.angle_beta   90.00
_cell.angle_gamma   90.00
#
_symmetry.space_group_name_H-M   'P 1'
#
loop_
_entity.id
_entity.type
_entity.pdbx_description
1 polymer ?
#
loop_
_entity_poly.entity_id
_entity_poly.type
_entity_poly.pdbx_seq_one_letter_code
_entity_poly.pdbx_strand_id
1 'polypeptide(L)'
;MIGVTVALLLACSSFILGVLWMHWHADYILLWQGPVGQPELLQALHHYSNAIGVWSDKYMTVLLSIGTLQTMVLLFQIFVGKETNWLFDGASLFLVVAMGILYKNKLSP
;
A
#
# COMPACT_ATOMS: atom_id res chain seq x y z
N MET A 1 4.38 3.95 -26.68
CA MET A 1 4.64 4.53 -25.34
C MET A 1 3.57 4.18 -24.30
N ILE A 2 2.31 3.93 -24.67
CA ILE A 2 1.23 3.55 -23.74
C ILE A 2 1.55 2.30 -22.91
N GLY A 3 2.13 1.26 -23.50
CA GLY A 3 2.44 0.01 -22.78
C GLY A 3 3.43 0.17 -21.63
N VAL A 4 4.42 1.06 -21.74
CA VAL A 4 5.41 1.30 -20.67
C VAL A 4 4.76 2.01 -19.49
N THR A 5 3.93 3.02 -19.74
CA THR A 5 3.19 3.74 -18.71
C THR A 5 2.25 2.81 -17.94
N VAL A 6 1.50 1.96 -18.65
CA VAL A 6 0.59 0.99 -18.03
C VAL A 6 1.36 -0.06 -17.22
N ALA A 7 2.45 -0.60 -17.75
CA ALA A 7 3.30 -1.55 -17.03
C ALA A 7 3.89 -0.93 -15.75
N LEU A 8 4.31 0.33 -15.81
CA LEU A 8 4.85 1.06 -14.67
C LEU A 8 3.79 1.30 -13.59
N LEU A 9 2.58 1.71 -13.99
CA LEU A 9 1.45 1.86 -13.06
C LEU A 9 1.08 0.53 -12.41
N LEU A 10 1.01 -0.55 -13.18
CA LEU A 10 0.74 -1.89 -12.65
C LEU A 10 1.81 -2.31 -11.64
N ALA A 11 3.09 -2.14 -11.97
CA ALA A 11 4.19 -2.49 -11.08
C ALA A 11 4.14 -1.70 -9.76
N CYS A 12 3.90 -0.38 -9.82
CA CYS A 12 3.79 0.44 -8.62
C CYS A 12 2.54 0.07 -7.81
N SER A 13 1.39 -0.11 -8.46
CA SER A 13 0.15 -0.53 -7.79
C SER A 13 0.29 -1.88 -7.11
N SER A 14 0.93 -2.86 -7.76
CA SER A 14 1.20 -4.17 -7.16
C SER A 14 2.12 -4.06 -5.94
N PHE A 15 3.15 -3.21 -6.01
CA PHE A 15 4.03 -2.97 -4.87
C PHE A 15 3.27 -2.33 -3.69
N ILE A 16 2.52 -1.26 -3.93
CA ILE A 16 1.74 -0.57 -2.89
C ILE A 16 0.69 -1.51 -2.30
N LEU A 17 0.01 -2.30 -3.13
CA LEU A 17 -0.96 -3.29 -2.66
C LEU A 17 -0.29 -4.32 -1.75
N GLY A 18 0.89 -4.80 -2.11
CA GLY A 18 1.68 -5.71 -1.27
C GLY A 18 2.04 -5.10 0.09
N VAL A 19 2.38 -3.80 0.12
CA VAL A 19 2.65 -3.08 1.38
C VAL A 19 1.39 -3.00 2.25
N LEU A 20 0.25 -2.64 1.67
CA LEU A 20 -1.02 -2.55 2.41
C LEU A 20 -1.50 -3.91 2.90
N TRP A 21 -1.14 -4.99 2.18
CA TRP A 21 -1.56 -6.35 2.51
C TRP A 21 -0.59 -7.08 3.46
N MET A 22 0.52 -6.45 3.86
CA MET A 22 1.57 -7.09 4.67
C MET A 22 1.08 -7.61 6.01
N HIS A 23 0.10 -6.93 6.63
CA HIS A 23 -0.45 -7.31 7.94
C HIS A 23 -1.67 -8.24 7.86
N TRP A 24 -2.07 -8.65 6.65
CA TRP A 24 -3.26 -9.45 6.43
C TRP A 24 -3.31 -10.73 7.27
N HIS A 25 -2.16 -11.38 7.49
CA HIS A 25 -2.12 -12.60 8.30
C HIS A 25 -2.64 -12.37 9.73
N ALA A 26 -2.24 -11.26 10.36
CA ALA A 26 -2.70 -10.92 11.71
C ALA A 26 -4.13 -10.34 11.69
N ASP A 27 -4.43 -9.48 10.72
CA ASP A 27 -5.76 -8.85 10.59
C ASP A 27 -6.86 -9.85 10.28
N TYR A 28 -6.57 -10.86 9.46
CA TYR A 28 -7.51 -11.92 9.15
C TYR A 28 -7.96 -12.67 10.40
N ILE A 29 -7.02 -12.99 11.30
CA ILE A 29 -7.31 -13.68 12.56
C ILE A 29 -8.17 -12.80 13.48
N LEU A 30 -7.88 -11.49 13.57
CA LEU A 30 -8.58 -10.60 14.50
C LEU A 30 -9.95 -10.11 14.00
N LEU A 31 -10.04 -9.79 12.70
CA LEU A 31 -11.21 -9.11 12.13
C LEU A 31 -12.18 -10.07 11.44
N TRP A 32 -11.66 -11.21 10.94
CA TRP A 32 -12.43 -12.11 10.06
C TRP A 32 -12.66 -13.50 10.66
N GLN A 33 -11.95 -13.88 11.72
CA GLN A 33 -12.22 -15.11 12.47
C GLN A 33 -12.92 -14.77 13.80
N GLY A 34 -14.03 -15.45 14.07
CA GLY A 34 -14.78 -15.29 15.31
C GLY A 34 -15.27 -16.64 15.86
N PRO A 35 -15.23 -16.87 17.18
CA PRO A 35 -14.77 -15.96 18.23
C PRO A 35 -13.23 -15.92 18.38
N VAL A 36 -12.67 -14.73 18.62
CA VAL A 36 -11.22 -14.54 18.87
C VAL A 36 -10.89 -14.97 20.31
N GLY A 37 -10.08 -16.01 20.46
CA GLY A 37 -9.58 -16.47 21.75
C GLY A 37 -8.26 -15.81 22.16
N GLN A 38 -7.78 -16.18 23.35
CA GLN A 38 -6.47 -15.73 23.84
C GLN A 38 -5.28 -16.15 22.95
N PRO A 39 -5.17 -17.39 22.44
CA PRO A 39 -4.01 -17.77 21.63
C PRO A 39 -3.94 -17.00 20.31
N GLU A 40 -5.09 -16.73 19.68
CA GLU A 40 -5.20 -15.94 18.45
C GLU A 40 -4.77 -14.48 18.68
N LEU A 41 -5.20 -13.90 19.81
CA LEU A 41 -4.81 -12.55 20.20
C LEU A 41 -3.31 -12.43 20.47
N LEU A 42 -2.71 -13.41 21.16
CA LEU A 42 -1.27 -13.45 21.41
C LEU A 42 -0.46 -13.59 20.11
N GLN A 43 -0.95 -14.37 19.15
CA GLN A 43 -0.33 -14.50 17.84
C GLN A 43 -0.32 -13.16 17.09
N ALA A 44 -1.45 -12.47 17.05
CA ALA A 44 -1.54 -11.16 16.39
C ALA A 44 -0.68 -10.10 17.10
N LEU A 45 -0.68 -10.11 18.44
CA LEU A 45 0.19 -9.23 19.24
C LEU A 45 1.66 -9.46 18.92
N HIS A 46 2.10 -10.72 18.88
CA HIS A 46 3.49 -11.07 18.54
C HIS A 46 3.87 -10.65 17.12
N HIS A 47 2.95 -10.77 16.15
CA HIS A 47 3.17 -10.25 14.80
C HIS A 47 3.38 -8.73 14.80
N TYR A 48 2.46 -8.00 15.44
CA TYR A 48 2.53 -6.54 15.47
C TYR A 48 3.70 -6.01 16.30
N SER A 49 4.03 -6.62 17.44
CA SER A 49 5.18 -6.22 18.25
C SER A 49 6.50 -6.34 17.49
N ASN A 50 6.61 -7.36 16.64
CA ASN A 50 7.80 -7.56 15.81
C ASN A 50 7.80 -6.69 14.54
N ALA A 51 6.64 -6.22 14.10
CA ALA A 51 6.53 -5.32 12.95
C ALA A 51 6.62 -3.82 13.34
N ILE A 52 6.33 -3.47 14.60
CA ILE A 52 6.46 -2.11 15.13
C ILE A 52 7.95 -1.81 15.37
N GLY A 53 8.45 -0.72 14.77
CA GLY A 53 9.82 -0.24 14.98
C GLY A 53 10.92 -0.85 14.10
N VAL A 54 10.62 -1.84 13.25
CA VAL A 54 11.63 -2.55 12.42
C VAL A 54 11.84 -1.93 11.03
N TRP A 55 11.13 -0.86 10.70
CA TRP A 55 11.20 -0.25 9.37
C TRP A 55 12.44 0.65 9.25
N SER A 56 13.44 0.16 8.52
CA SER A 56 14.63 0.93 8.16
C SER A 56 14.27 2.17 7.33
N ASP A 57 15.04 3.27 7.46
CA ASP A 57 14.93 4.46 6.60
C ASP A 57 14.94 4.12 5.09
N LYS A 58 15.61 3.03 4.72
CA LYS A 58 15.61 2.50 3.35
C LYS A 58 14.21 2.11 2.89
N TYR A 59 13.43 1.46 3.75
CA TYR A 59 12.06 1.08 3.44
C TYR A 59 11.19 2.32 3.20
N MET A 60 11.26 3.32 4.09
CA MET A 60 10.52 4.57 3.92
C MET A 60 10.90 5.30 2.63
N THR A 61 12.19 5.31 2.30
CA THR A 61 12.69 5.93 1.07
C THR A 61 12.15 5.21 -0.17
N VAL A 62 12.17 3.88 -0.18
CA VAL A 62 11.62 3.08 -1.28
C VAL A 62 10.12 3.31 -1.41
N LEU A 63 9.37 3.27 -0.31
CA LEU A 63 7.93 3.48 -0.31
C LEU A 63 7.56 4.88 -0.85
N LEU A 64 8.24 5.92 -0.37
CA LEU A 64 8.04 7.28 -0.86
C LEU A 64 8.38 7.39 -2.35
N SER A 65 9.53 6.82 -2.78
CA SER A 65 9.95 6.88 -4.18
C SER A 65 8.93 6.22 -5.12
N ILE A 66 8.42 5.03 -4.78
CA ILE A 66 7.43 4.33 -5.59
C ILE A 66 6.09 5.07 -5.57
N GLY A 67 5.67 5.59 -4.42
CA GLY A 67 4.45 6.41 -4.32
C GLY A 67 4.50 7.67 -5.16
N THR A 68 5.60 8.41 -5.09
CA THR A 68 5.80 9.62 -5.90
C THR A 68 5.81 9.29 -7.40
N LEU A 69 6.48 8.20 -7.78
CA LEU A 69 6.51 7.74 -9.17
C LEU A 69 5.11 7.39 -9.68
N GLN A 70 4.35 6.60 -8.92
CA GLN A 70 2.97 6.26 -9.26
C GLN A 70 2.08 7.50 -9.39
N THR A 71 2.22 8.44 -8.45
CA THR A 71 1.46 9.70 -8.46
C THR A 71 1.76 10.52 -9.72
N MET A 72 3.04 10.68 -10.06
CA MET A 72 3.45 11.42 -11.25
C MET A 72 2.90 10.80 -12.54
N VAL A 73 3.01 9.47 -12.66
CA VAL A 73 2.54 8.75 -13.86
C VAL A 73 1.01 8.78 -13.96
N LEU A 74 0.30 8.68 -12.84
CA LEU A 74 -1.15 8.74 -12.78
C LEU A 74 -1.67 10.14 -13.13
N LEU A 75 -1.06 11.20 -12.59
CA LEU A 75 -1.42 12.58 -12.96
C LEU A 75 -1.12 12.84 -14.45
N PHE A 76 -0.01 12.33 -14.97
CA PHE A 76 0.30 12.42 -16.39
C PHE A 76 -0.80 11.74 -17.25
N GLN A 77 -1.26 10.54 -16.87
CA GLN A 77 -2.35 9.86 -17.55
C GLN A 77 -3.67 10.65 -17.49
N ILE A 78 -4.03 11.17 -16.31
CA ILE A 78 -5.30 11.91 -16.13
C ILE A 78 -5.32 13.21 -16.95
N PHE A 79 -4.21 13.95 -17.00
CA PHE A 79 -4.18 15.26 -17.65
C PHE A 79 -3.79 15.23 -19.13
N VAL A 80 -2.97 14.26 -19.56
CA VAL A 80 -2.39 14.21 -20.91
C VAL A 80 -2.80 12.94 -21.68
N GLY A 81 -3.22 11.89 -20.98
CA GLY A 81 -3.60 10.61 -21.58
C GLY A 81 -4.85 10.74 -22.45
N LYS A 82 -4.83 10.08 -23.62
CA LYS A 82 -5.95 10.06 -24.58
C LYS A 82 -6.95 8.94 -24.31
N GLU A 83 -6.56 7.92 -23.55
CA GLU A 83 -7.39 6.77 -23.18
C GLU A 83 -7.36 6.60 -21.67
N THR A 84 -8.44 7.02 -21.01
CA THR A 84 -8.59 6.96 -19.55
C THR A 84 -9.48 5.79 -19.17
N ASN A 85 -8.99 4.90 -18.31
CA ASN A 85 -9.81 3.87 -17.68
C ASN A 85 -10.14 4.33 -16.26
N TRP A 86 -11.27 5.02 -16.14
CA TRP A 86 -11.73 5.63 -14.89
C TRP A 86 -11.70 4.70 -13.68
N LEU A 87 -12.02 3.42 -13.86
CA LEU A 87 -12.00 2.45 -12.77
C LEU A 87 -10.56 2.19 -12.29
N PHE A 88 -9.65 1.99 -13.24
CA PHE A 88 -8.24 1.73 -12.93
C PHE A 88 -7.54 2.97 -12.35
N ASP A 89 -7.83 4.15 -12.91
CA ASP A 89 -7.27 5.42 -12.47
C ASP A 89 -7.79 5.76 -11.06
N GLY A 90 -9.08 5.54 -10.79
CA GLY A 90 -9.67 5.72 -9.47
C GLY A 90 -9.11 4.77 -8.42
N ALA A 91 -9.00 3.48 -8.75
CA ALA A 91 -8.41 2.48 -7.84
C ALA A 91 -6.93 2.79 -7.55
N SER A 92 -6.17 3.22 -8.56
CA SER A 92 -4.77 3.59 -8.41
C SER A 92 -4.60 4.86 -7.57
N LEU A 93 -5.50 5.85 -7.72
CA LEU A 93 -5.51 7.03 -6.87
C LEU A 93 -5.83 6.67 -5.41
N PHE A 94 -6.82 5.79 -5.19
CA PHE A 94 -7.16 5.30 -3.86
C PHE A 94 -5.96 4.60 -3.19
N LEU A 95 -5.23 3.76 -3.92
CA LEU A 95 -4.03 3.09 -3.41
C LEU A 95 -2.95 4.09 -2.97
N VAL A 96 -2.72 5.14 -3.76
CA VAL A 96 -1.76 6.20 -3.40
C VAL A 96 -2.18 6.92 -2.12
N VAL A 97 -3.47 7.23 -1.96
CA VAL A 97 -3.98 7.88 -0.74
C VAL A 97 -3.85 6.97 0.48
N ALA A 98 -4.24 5.70 0.36
CA ALA A 98 -4.11 4.72 1.44
C ALA A 98 -2.64 4.56 1.88
N MET A 99 -1.72 4.51 0.92
CA MET A 99 -0.29 4.50 1.20
C MET A 99 0.17 5.77 1.92
N GLY A 100 -0.29 6.95 1.48
CA GLY A 100 0.03 8.22 2.13
C GLY A 100 -0.43 8.28 3.60
N ILE A 101 -1.59 7.72 3.91
CA ILE A 101 -2.08 7.59 5.29
C ILE A 101 -1.17 6.67 6.10
N LEU A 102 -0.80 5.51 5.55
CA LEU A 102 0.13 4.58 6.20
C LEU A 102 1.48 5.25 6.46
N TYR A 103 2.03 5.97 5.47
CA TYR A 103 3.29 6.70 5.61
C TYR A 103 3.22 7.79 6.68
N LYS A 104 2.13 8.58 6.72
CA LYS A 104 1.92 9.62 7.74
C LYS A 104 1.81 9.05 9.15
N ASN A 105 1.03 7.98 9.34
CA ASN A 105 0.89 7.32 10.65
C ASN A 105 2.22 6.75 11.17
N LYS A 106 3.20 6.53 10.29
CA LYS A 106 4.55 6.10 10.68
C LYS A 106 5.49 7.26 11.01
N LEU A 107 5.34 8.41 10.37
CA LEU A 107 6.12 9.62 10.68
C LEU A 107 5.74 10.26 12.01
N SER A 108 4.51 10.05 12.46
CA SER A 108 3.99 10.55 13.75
C SER A 108 3.33 9.39 14.52
N PRO A 109 4.13 8.46 15.09
CA PRO A 109 3.60 7.37 15.89
C PRO A 109 2.88 7.87 17.15
#